data_AF-A0AAU2F5F8-F1
#
_entry.id   AF-A0AAU2F5F8-F1
#
_cell.length_a   1.000
_cell.length_b   1.000
_cell.length_c   1.000
_cell.angle_alpha   90.00
_cell.angle_beta   90.00
_cell.angle_gamma   90.00
#
_symmetry.space_group_name_H-M   'P 1'
#
loop_
_entity.id
_entity.type
_entity.pdbx_description
1 polymer ?
#
loop_
_entity_poly.entity_id
_entity_poly.type
_entity_poly.pdbx_seq_one_letter_code
_entity_poly.pdbx_strand_id
1 'polypeptide(L)'
;MSQEERDARLGLTGLTGAEREARIRLLTEQVQREAAVARAALQAKRASRGAAAAGAPALAQAGPEGSYTRTLEAFWAAAKQRAGDREGTRLLNEVLLLRRQLPAHALIAGIDAALKIGSVSTDLVATEARKAIEDTEDTGMDTCDENGSLTPAATVDGSGLPNGQGTGTAPTG
;
A
#
# COMPACT_ATOMS: atom_id res chain seq x y z
N MET A 1 31.21 38.73 20.41
CA MET A 1 30.62 39.43 19.26
C MET A 1 29.68 40.49 19.80
N SER A 2 30.03 41.76 19.61
CA SER A 2 29.26 42.89 20.16
C SER A 2 27.97 43.13 19.35
N GLN A 3 26.98 43.80 19.95
CA GLN A 3 25.71 44.11 19.28
C GLN A 3 25.92 45.08 18.10
N GLU A 4 26.85 46.02 18.24
CA GLU A 4 27.30 46.93 17.18
C GLU A 4 27.93 46.18 15.99
N GLU A 5 28.68 45.12 16.27
CA GLU A 5 29.34 44.28 15.26
C GLU A 5 28.32 43.48 14.45
N ARG A 6 27.23 43.03 15.10
CA ARG A 6 26.10 42.37 14.44
C ARG A 6 25.32 43.35 13.59
N ASP A 7 25.07 44.56 14.11
CA ASP A 7 24.38 45.62 13.39
C ASP A 7 25.16 46.08 12.16
N ALA A 8 26.50 46.23 12.28
CA ALA A 8 27.35 46.58 11.15
C ALA A 8 27.31 45.49 10.06
N ARG A 9 27.36 44.22 10.44
CA ARG A 9 27.33 43.09 9.51
C ARG A 9 25.99 42.94 8.79
N LEU A 10 24.91 43.38 9.42
CA LEU A 10 23.55 43.41 8.84
C LEU A 10 23.25 44.74 8.10
N GLY A 11 24.19 45.69 8.11
CA GLY A 11 24.03 47.01 7.51
C GLY A 11 22.96 47.85 8.23
N LEU A 12 22.79 47.66 9.54
CA LEU A 12 21.81 48.33 10.40
C LEU A 12 22.35 49.62 11.04
N THR A 13 23.66 49.88 10.97
CA THR A 13 24.30 51.06 11.56
C THR A 13 23.88 52.34 10.82
N GLY A 14 23.62 53.43 11.57
CA GLY A 14 23.25 54.74 11.00
C GLY A 14 21.81 54.87 10.48
N LEU A 15 21.00 53.80 10.49
CA LEU A 15 19.59 53.84 10.07
C LEU A 15 18.67 54.36 11.17
N THR A 16 17.64 55.11 10.77
CA THR A 16 16.56 55.51 11.68
C THR A 16 15.75 54.31 12.15
N GLY A 17 14.98 54.44 13.24
CA GLY A 17 14.21 53.33 13.81
C GLY A 17 13.28 52.65 12.81
N ALA A 18 12.57 53.44 11.99
CA ALA A 18 11.65 52.93 10.98
C ALA A 18 12.38 52.22 9.82
N GLU A 19 13.50 52.78 9.34
CA GLU A 19 14.29 52.15 8.27
C GLU A 19 14.96 50.86 8.75
N ARG A 20 15.43 50.84 10.01
CA ARG A 20 15.98 49.65 10.66
C ARG A 20 14.94 48.54 10.77
N GLU A 21 13.72 48.86 11.18
CA GLU A 21 12.61 47.88 11.22
C GLU A 21 12.26 47.36 9.82
N ALA A 22 12.17 48.25 8.83
CA ALA A 22 11.91 47.85 7.43
C ALA A 22 13.01 46.93 6.90
N ARG A 23 14.28 47.23 7.21
CA ARG A 23 15.44 46.41 6.83
C ARG A 23 15.41 45.04 7.49
N ILE A 24 15.10 44.97 8.79
CA ILE A 24 14.99 43.70 9.53
C ILE A 24 13.86 42.82 8.96
N ARG A 25 12.70 43.41 8.65
CA ARG A 25 11.57 42.69 8.02
C ARG A 25 11.98 42.11 6.67
N LEU A 26 12.63 42.92 5.82
CA LEU A 26 13.09 42.48 4.50
C LEU A 26 14.09 41.31 4.62
N LEU A 27 15.08 41.42 5.52
CA LEU A 27 16.06 40.35 5.73
C LEU A 27 15.37 39.06 6.22
N THR A 28 14.39 39.19 7.09
CA THR A 28 13.60 38.05 7.58
C THR A 28 12.82 37.40 6.44
N GLU A 29 12.14 38.18 5.61
CA GLU A 29 11.41 37.65 4.45
C GLU A 29 12.34 36.98 3.43
N GLN A 30 13.53 37.53 3.18
CA GLN A 30 14.52 36.92 2.29
C GLN A 30 14.96 35.56 2.82
N VAL A 31 15.38 35.50 4.09
CA VAL A 31 15.78 34.23 4.73
C VAL A 31 14.63 33.22 4.73
N GLN A 32 13.39 33.65 4.96
CA GLN A 32 12.22 32.78 4.89
C GLN A 32 11.95 32.26 3.48
N ARG A 33 12.09 33.11 2.44
CA ARG A 33 11.96 32.70 1.03
C ARG A 33 13.04 31.70 0.64
N GLU A 34 14.30 31.97 0.99
CA GLU A 34 15.41 31.04 0.75
C GLU A 34 15.20 29.71 1.48
N ALA A 35 14.78 29.75 2.74
CA ALA A 35 14.46 28.55 3.51
C ALA A 35 13.29 27.77 2.92
N ALA A 36 12.25 28.45 2.41
CA ALA A 36 11.13 27.81 1.72
C ALA A 36 11.60 27.10 0.44
N VAL A 37 12.46 27.74 -0.36
CA VAL A 37 13.05 27.12 -1.55
C VAL A 37 13.90 25.90 -1.19
N ALA A 38 14.75 25.98 -0.17
CA ALA A 38 15.57 24.86 0.28
C ALA A 38 14.72 23.67 0.76
N ARG A 39 13.62 23.94 1.49
CA ARG A 39 12.67 22.90 1.92
C ARG A 39 11.94 22.27 0.73
N ALA A 40 11.47 23.08 -0.22
CA ALA A 40 10.83 22.60 -1.43
C ALA A 40 11.76 21.72 -2.27
N ALA A 41 13.03 22.10 -2.41
CA ALA A 41 14.04 21.30 -3.09
C ALA A 41 14.28 19.95 -2.40
N LEU A 42 14.34 19.92 -1.05
CA LEU A 42 14.45 18.67 -0.30
C LEU A 42 13.21 17.77 -0.50
N GLN A 43 12.00 18.36 -0.51
CA GLN A 43 10.77 17.63 -0.78
C GLN A 43 10.75 17.05 -2.20
N ALA A 44 11.11 17.85 -3.22
CA ALA A 44 11.18 17.39 -4.61
C ALA A 44 12.18 16.23 -4.78
N LYS A 45 13.36 16.30 -4.13
CA LYS A 45 14.36 15.23 -4.16
C LYS A 45 13.90 13.94 -3.47
N ARG A 46 13.03 14.04 -2.45
CA ARG A 46 12.41 12.88 -1.80
C ARG A 46 11.33 12.25 -2.69
N ALA A 47 10.51 13.08 -3.33
CA ALA A 47 9.49 12.61 -4.27
C ALA A 47 10.11 11.87 -5.47
N SER A 48 11.19 12.41 -6.06
CA SER A 48 11.87 11.76 -7.19
C SER A 48 12.56 10.45 -6.81
N ARG A 49 13.13 10.35 -5.60
CA ARG A 49 13.68 9.09 -5.08
C ARG A 49 12.60 8.03 -4.87
N GLY A 50 11.40 8.42 -4.43
CA GLY A 50 10.25 7.52 -4.34
C GLY A 50 9.78 7.04 -5.71
N ALA A 51 9.75 7.93 -6.71
CA ALA A 51 9.38 7.59 -8.08
C ALA A 51 10.39 6.65 -8.76
N ALA A 52 11.69 6.75 -8.43
CA ALA A 52 12.71 5.84 -8.95
C ALA A 52 12.57 4.38 -8.46
N ALA A 53 11.93 4.16 -7.30
CA ALA A 53 11.61 2.81 -6.81
C ALA A 53 10.37 2.20 -7.50
N ALA A 54 9.48 3.04 -8.06
CA ALA A 54 8.26 2.62 -8.75
C ALA A 54 8.49 2.20 -10.22
N GLY A 55 9.74 2.09 -10.66
CA GLY A 55 10.15 1.76 -12.04
C GLY A 55 10.41 0.27 -12.30
N ALA A 56 9.92 -0.65 -11.47
CA ALA A 56 9.96 -2.08 -11.75
C ALA A 56 8.78 -2.47 -12.67
N PRO A 57 9.03 -3.06 -13.86
CA PRO A 57 8.08 -3.05 -14.96
C PRO A 57 6.85 -3.94 -14.75
N ALA A 58 5.76 -3.51 -15.38
CA ALA A 58 4.39 -3.99 -15.35
C ALA A 58 4.14 -5.52 -15.56
N LEU A 59 5.16 -6.34 -15.80
CA LEU A 59 5.03 -7.79 -15.96
C LEU A 59 4.92 -8.55 -14.63
N ALA A 60 5.37 -7.97 -13.50
CA ALA A 60 5.10 -8.52 -12.17
C ALA A 60 3.64 -8.29 -11.70
N GLN A 61 2.89 -7.44 -12.42
CA GLN A 61 1.59 -6.92 -11.99
C GLN A 61 0.40 -7.81 -12.33
N ALA A 62 0.60 -8.86 -13.13
CA ALA A 62 -0.49 -9.73 -13.60
C ALA A 62 -0.79 -10.92 -12.65
N GLY A 63 -0.10 -11.00 -11.50
CA GLY A 63 -0.27 -12.06 -10.50
C GLY A 63 -0.62 -11.54 -9.11
N PRO A 64 -1.03 -12.44 -8.18
CA PRO A 64 -1.32 -12.10 -6.78
C PRO A 64 -0.12 -11.47 -6.04
N GLU A 65 1.10 -11.73 -6.49
CA GLU A 65 2.31 -11.08 -5.97
C GLU A 65 2.41 -9.59 -6.37
N GLY A 66 1.84 -9.21 -7.52
CA GLY A 66 1.78 -7.84 -7.99
C GLY A 66 0.76 -6.98 -7.23
N SER A 67 -0.39 -7.56 -6.88
CA SER A 67 -1.40 -6.88 -6.04
C SER A 67 -0.87 -6.62 -4.63
N TYR A 68 -0.19 -7.60 -4.02
CA TYR A 68 0.47 -7.44 -2.73
C TYR A 68 1.48 -6.29 -2.72
N THR A 69 2.37 -6.26 -3.72
CA THR A 69 3.42 -5.24 -3.83
C THR A 69 2.80 -3.83 -3.99
N ARG A 70 1.81 -3.70 -4.88
CA ARG A 70 1.11 -2.42 -5.12
C ARG A 70 0.42 -1.90 -3.86
N THR A 71 -0.26 -2.77 -3.12
CA THR A 71 -0.98 -2.40 -1.90
C THR A 71 -0.02 -1.97 -0.79
N LEU A 72 1.14 -2.62 -0.69
CA LEU A 72 2.22 -2.19 0.23
C LEU A 72 2.83 -0.85 -0.12
N GLU A 73 3.08 -0.59 -1.40
CA GLU A 73 3.60 0.70 -1.85
C GLU A 73 2.62 1.83 -1.54
N ALA A 74 1.32 1.60 -1.75
CA ALA A 74 0.27 2.56 -1.41
C ALA A 74 0.24 2.85 0.10
N PHE A 75 0.33 1.80 0.93
CA PHE A 75 0.43 1.96 2.39
C PHE A 75 1.69 2.74 2.80
N TRP A 76 2.85 2.40 2.26
CA TRP A 76 4.10 3.07 2.60
C TRP A 76 4.09 4.55 2.19
N ALA A 77 3.54 4.86 1.01
CA ALA A 77 3.36 6.24 0.57
C ALA A 77 2.45 7.02 1.54
N ALA A 78 1.31 6.45 1.93
CA ALA A 78 0.39 7.05 2.89
C ALA A 78 1.03 7.24 4.28
N ALA A 79 1.79 6.24 4.76
CA ALA A 79 2.47 6.27 6.04
C ALA A 79 3.57 7.35 6.07
N LYS A 80 4.37 7.48 5.00
CA LYS A 80 5.37 8.55 4.86
C LYS A 80 4.73 9.93 4.79
N GLN A 81 3.59 10.06 4.10
CA GLN A 81 2.88 11.33 3.99
C GLN A 81 2.31 11.79 5.34
N ARG A 82 1.82 10.86 6.18
CA ARG A 82 1.16 11.17 7.46
C ARG A 82 2.11 11.27 8.64
N ALA A 83 3.02 10.31 8.77
CA ALA A 83 3.89 10.17 9.95
C ALA A 83 5.36 10.56 9.68
N GLY A 84 5.71 10.86 8.42
CA GLY A 84 7.07 11.16 8.01
C GLY A 84 7.90 9.91 7.66
N ASP A 85 9.10 10.12 7.14
CA ASP A 85 9.91 9.06 6.51
C ASP A 85 10.37 7.96 7.50
N ARG A 86 10.84 8.36 8.68
CA ARG A 86 11.31 7.43 9.72
C ARG A 86 10.16 6.58 10.25
N GLU A 87 9.06 7.22 10.64
CA GLU A 87 7.93 6.52 11.23
C GLU A 87 7.16 5.70 10.17
N GLY A 88 7.01 6.23 8.96
CA GLY A 88 6.43 5.49 7.84
C GLY A 88 7.21 4.22 7.47
N THR A 89 8.54 4.24 7.62
CA THR A 89 9.38 3.05 7.43
C THR A 89 9.21 2.04 8.56
N ARG A 90 9.04 2.50 9.81
CA ARG A 90 8.72 1.62 10.94
C ARG A 90 7.38 0.93 10.75
N LEU A 91 6.33 1.70 10.44
CA LEU A 91 5.00 1.17 10.17
C LEU A 91 5.00 0.16 9.01
N LEU A 92 5.74 0.44 7.93
CA LEU A 92 5.91 -0.53 6.84
C LEU A 92 6.56 -1.84 7.33
N ASN A 93 7.60 -1.75 8.17
CA ASN A 93 8.26 -2.92 8.71
C ASN A 93 7.30 -3.78 9.56
N GLU A 94 6.50 -3.14 10.42
CA GLU A 94 5.47 -3.83 11.22
C GLU A 94 4.46 -4.56 10.33
N VAL A 95 3.98 -3.95 9.25
CA VAL A 95 3.09 -4.62 8.27
C VAL A 95 3.76 -5.80 7.58
N LEU A 96 5.05 -5.67 7.22
CA LEU A 96 5.82 -6.77 6.61
C LEU A 96 6.04 -7.93 7.60
N LEU A 97 6.22 -7.62 8.88
CA LEU A 97 6.29 -8.63 9.94
C LEU A 97 4.94 -9.33 10.13
N LEU A 98 3.85 -8.58 10.07
CA LEU A 98 2.49 -9.11 10.16
C LEU A 98 2.18 -10.15 9.07
N ARG A 99 2.67 -9.96 7.83
CA ARG A 99 2.56 -10.98 6.76
C ARG A 99 3.15 -12.33 7.15
N ARG A 100 4.16 -12.37 8.01
CA ARG A 100 4.76 -13.66 8.39
C ARG A 100 3.78 -14.57 9.13
N GLN A 101 2.70 -14.01 9.66
CA GLN A 101 1.66 -14.72 10.40
C GLN A 101 0.33 -14.82 9.63
N LEU A 102 0.15 -14.04 8.56
CA LEU A 102 -1.11 -13.93 7.84
C LEU A 102 -0.94 -14.26 6.35
N PRO A 103 -1.93 -14.89 5.70
CA PRO A 103 -1.88 -15.12 4.27
C PRO A 103 -1.93 -13.78 3.51
N ALA A 104 -1.32 -13.75 2.32
CA ALA A 104 -1.16 -12.50 1.56
C ALA A 104 -2.50 -11.82 1.21
N HIS A 105 -3.54 -12.59 0.88
CA HIS A 105 -4.86 -12.06 0.55
C HIS A 105 -5.50 -11.30 1.73
N ALA A 106 -5.40 -11.86 2.94
CA ALA A 106 -5.92 -11.26 4.16
C ALA A 106 -5.20 -9.95 4.48
N LEU A 107 -3.87 -9.94 4.33
CA LEU A 107 -3.08 -8.72 4.54
C LEU A 107 -3.42 -7.63 3.52
N ILE A 108 -3.62 -7.98 2.24
CA ILE A 108 -4.08 -7.04 1.21
C ILE A 108 -5.43 -6.44 1.62
N ALA A 109 -6.39 -7.26 2.03
CA ALA A 109 -7.71 -6.80 2.47
C ALA A 109 -7.61 -5.85 3.68
N GLY A 110 -6.77 -6.17 4.67
CA GLY A 110 -6.56 -5.32 5.84
C GLY A 110 -5.91 -3.98 5.52
N ILE A 111 -4.91 -3.96 4.63
CA ILE A 111 -4.30 -2.70 4.17
C ILE A 111 -5.32 -1.86 3.40
N ASP A 112 -6.10 -2.47 2.52
CA ASP A 112 -7.09 -1.76 1.70
C ASP A 112 -8.20 -1.15 2.57
N ALA A 113 -8.68 -1.88 3.58
CA ALA A 113 -9.64 -1.39 4.57
C ALA A 113 -9.09 -0.19 5.38
N ALA A 114 -7.83 -0.28 5.85
CA ALA A 114 -7.19 0.82 6.55
C ALA A 114 -7.07 2.07 5.67
N LEU A 115 -6.64 1.90 4.40
CA LEU A 115 -6.50 3.01 3.45
C LEU A 115 -7.84 3.63 3.06
N LYS A 116 -8.92 2.84 2.93
CA LYS A 116 -10.28 3.33 2.64
C LYS A 116 -10.77 4.35 3.68
N ILE A 117 -10.44 4.14 4.95
CA ILE A 117 -10.77 5.10 6.03
C ILE A 117 -9.64 6.12 6.28
N GLY A 118 -8.59 6.10 5.45
CA GLY A 118 -7.44 6.98 5.53
C GLY A 118 -6.50 6.70 6.70
N SER A 119 -6.54 5.52 7.32
CA SER A 119 -5.66 5.14 8.42
C SER A 119 -4.36 4.49 7.94
N VAL A 120 -3.30 4.64 8.74
CA VAL A 120 -2.00 3.97 8.55
C VAL A 120 -1.60 3.17 9.80
N SER A 121 -2.58 2.86 10.66
CA SER A 121 -2.37 2.07 11.88
C SER A 121 -2.15 0.60 11.54
N THR A 122 -1.02 0.06 11.99
CA THR A 122 -0.66 -1.36 11.84
C THR A 122 -1.63 -2.28 12.58
N ASP A 123 -2.17 -1.83 13.71
CA ASP A 123 -3.14 -2.58 14.53
C ASP A 123 -4.50 -2.72 13.82
N LEU A 124 -4.93 -1.67 13.12
CA LEU A 124 -6.12 -1.73 12.29
C LEU A 124 -5.93 -2.70 11.12
N VAL A 125 -4.78 -2.64 10.44
CA VAL A 125 -4.44 -3.58 9.36
C VAL A 125 -4.48 -5.02 9.87
N ALA A 126 -3.96 -5.29 11.07
CA ALA A 126 -4.02 -6.61 11.70
C ALA A 126 -5.45 -7.06 12.01
N THR A 127 -6.28 -6.16 12.53
CA THR A 127 -7.69 -6.45 12.85
C THR A 127 -8.48 -6.80 11.59
N GLU A 128 -8.40 -5.96 10.56
CA GLU A 128 -9.14 -6.18 9.30
C GLU A 128 -8.60 -7.38 8.51
N ALA A 129 -7.30 -7.67 8.60
CA ALA A 129 -6.74 -8.87 8.00
C ALA A 129 -7.21 -10.16 8.71
N ARG A 130 -7.34 -10.17 10.04
CA ARG A 130 -7.88 -11.34 10.76
C ARG A 130 -9.34 -11.60 10.38
N LYS A 131 -10.17 -10.54 10.32
CA LYS A 131 -11.56 -10.63 9.84
C LYS A 131 -11.65 -11.27 8.46
N ALA A 132 -10.79 -10.86 7.53
CA ALA A 132 -10.77 -11.42 6.18
C ALA A 132 -10.44 -12.93 6.14
N ILE A 133 -9.70 -13.45 7.13
CA ILE A 133 -9.47 -14.90 7.27
C ILE A 133 -10.77 -15.58 7.70
N GLU A 134 -11.42 -15.05 8.73
CA GLU A 134 -12.69 -15.56 9.27
C GLU A 134 -13.79 -15.56 8.19
N ASP A 135 -13.90 -14.49 7.38
CA ASP A 135 -14.86 -14.38 6.27
C ASP A 135 -14.60 -15.42 5.15
N THR A 136 -13.33 -15.78 4.93
CA THR A 136 -12.96 -16.82 3.95
C THR A 136 -13.32 -18.21 4.46
N GLU A 137 -13.25 -18.43 5.77
CA GLU A 137 -13.62 -19.70 6.42
C GLU A 137 -15.15 -19.89 6.47
N ASP A 138 -15.92 -18.82 6.71
CA ASP A 138 -17.39 -18.85 6.73
C ASP A 138 -17.98 -19.17 5.34
N THR A 139 -17.33 -18.69 4.27
CA THR A 139 -17.71 -18.98 2.87
C THR A 139 -17.47 -20.45 2.47
N GLY A 140 -16.76 -21.24 3.29
CA GLY A 140 -16.43 -22.64 3.04
C GLY A 140 -17.42 -23.68 3.60
N MET A 141 -18.49 -23.27 4.29
CA MET A 141 -19.44 -24.19 4.96
C MET A 141 -20.81 -24.27 4.28
N ASP A 142 -20.82 -24.55 2.97
CA ASP A 142 -21.98 -25.13 2.27
C ASP A 142 -21.60 -26.54 1.78
N THR A 143 -21.40 -27.45 2.74
CA THR A 143 -21.41 -28.90 2.47
C THR A 143 -22.71 -29.48 2.97
N CYS A 144 -23.76 -29.34 2.17
CA CYS A 144 -24.86 -30.29 2.18
C CYS A 144 -24.78 -31.15 0.91
N ASP A 145 -24.01 -32.23 0.98
CA ASP A 145 -24.36 -33.43 0.23
C ASP A 145 -24.45 -34.59 1.20
N GLU A 146 -25.70 -34.87 1.58
CA GLU A 146 -26.12 -36.10 2.24
C GLU A 146 -25.71 -37.30 1.37
N ASN A 147 -24.66 -38.01 1.78
CA ASN A 147 -24.65 -39.46 1.57
C ASN A 147 -25.25 -40.17 2.79
N GLY A 148 -26.47 -39.76 3.13
CA GLY A 148 -27.54 -40.62 3.62
C GLY A 148 -28.38 -41.05 2.41
N SER A 149 -27.95 -42.11 1.74
CA SER A 149 -28.68 -42.88 0.73
C SER A 149 -30.20 -42.67 0.67
N LEU A 150 -30.72 -42.04 -0.39
CA LEU A 150 -32.04 -42.34 -0.95
C LEU A 150 -32.03 -42.12 -2.48
N THR A 151 -32.31 -43.21 -3.19
CA THR A 151 -32.42 -43.29 -4.65
C THR A 151 -33.63 -42.52 -5.18
N PRO A 152 -33.58 -41.91 -6.37
CA PRO A 152 -34.78 -41.70 -7.15
C PRO A 152 -35.07 -42.98 -7.93
N ALA A 153 -36.06 -43.73 -7.45
CA ALA A 153 -36.75 -44.75 -8.23
C ALA A 153 -37.39 -44.09 -9.46
N ALA A 154 -36.73 -44.19 -10.61
CA ALA A 154 -37.37 -44.03 -11.90
C ALA A 154 -37.44 -45.40 -12.58
N THR A 155 -38.56 -46.09 -12.34
CA THR A 155 -39.08 -47.09 -13.26
C THR A 155 -39.28 -46.42 -14.62
N VAL A 156 -38.48 -46.81 -15.62
CA VAL A 156 -38.93 -46.83 -17.00
C VAL A 156 -38.48 -48.13 -17.65
N ASP A 157 -39.49 -48.69 -18.30
CA ASP A 157 -39.66 -50.00 -18.92
C ASP A 157 -38.69 -50.25 -20.09
N GLY A 158 -38.38 -51.53 -20.32
CA GLY A 158 -37.32 -51.96 -21.23
C GLY A 158 -37.68 -51.91 -22.72
N SER A 159 -36.65 -51.98 -23.56
CA SER A 159 -36.58 -52.76 -24.82
C SER A 159 -35.32 -52.41 -25.60
N GLY A 160 -34.52 -53.43 -25.98
CA GLY A 160 -33.58 -53.33 -27.10
C GLY A 160 -32.09 -53.56 -26.82
N LEU A 161 -31.69 -54.82 -26.63
CA LEU A 161 -30.36 -55.33 -27.03
C LEU A 161 -30.26 -55.42 -28.58
N PRO A 162 -29.13 -55.81 -29.19
CA PRO A 162 -27.78 -55.21 -29.13
C PRO A 162 -27.18 -55.09 -30.56
N ASN A 163 -26.05 -54.38 -30.73
CA ASN A 163 -24.86 -54.83 -31.48
C ASN A 163 -23.92 -53.70 -31.88
N GLY A 164 -22.62 -54.00 -31.87
CA GLY A 164 -21.63 -53.22 -32.62
C GLY A 164 -20.23 -53.25 -32.03
N GLN A 165 -19.60 -54.42 -32.00
CA GLN A 165 -18.15 -54.52 -31.87
C GLN A 165 -17.45 -53.69 -32.96
N GLY A 166 -16.37 -53.00 -32.58
CA GLY A 166 -15.49 -52.29 -33.49
C GLY A 166 -14.15 -52.00 -32.83
N THR A 167 -13.36 -53.05 -32.62
CA THR A 167 -11.93 -52.96 -32.31
C THR A 167 -11.19 -52.39 -33.52
N GLY A 168 -10.39 -51.34 -33.33
CA GLY A 168 -9.59 -50.72 -34.39
C GLY A 168 -8.33 -50.06 -33.85
N THR A 169 -7.27 -50.86 -33.77
CA THR A 169 -5.86 -50.55 -33.49
C THR A 169 -5.24 -49.56 -34.51
N ALA A 170 -4.55 -48.51 -34.02
CA ALA A 170 -3.32 -47.80 -34.49
C ALA A 170 -3.04 -47.57 -36.02
N PRO A 171 -1.93 -46.93 -36.48
CA PRO A 171 -0.86 -46.20 -35.80
C PRO A 171 -0.48 -44.81 -36.41
N THR A 172 0.44 -44.16 -35.69
CA THR A 172 1.45 -43.15 -36.07
C THR A 172 1.68 -42.87 -37.57
N GLY A 173 1.66 -41.59 -37.91
CA GLY A 173 2.34 -40.97 -39.04
C GLY A 173 2.91 -39.63 -38.60
#